data_AF-A0A970VUU0-F1
#
_entry.id   AF-A0A970VUU0-F1
#
_cell.length_a   1.000
_cell.length_b   1.000
_cell.length_c   1.000
_cell.angle_alpha   90.00
_cell.angle_beta   90.00
_cell.angle_gamma   90.00
#
_symmetry.space_group_name_H-M   'P 1'
#
loop_
_entity.id
_entity.type
_entity.pdbx_description
1 polymer ?
#
loop_
_entity_poly.entity_id
_entity_poly.type
_entity_poly.pdbx_seq_one_letter_code
_entity_poly.pdbx_strand_id
1 'polypeptide(L)'
;MGKGGRYIPISVPREKFPNINEIWGYGPNTIVVNTNDGRCIKITAAKNIRSGGTSIYYSEYEEMKEIQVGDKTIRVWVVADYPWREGETIEQCLLEALVFVDRSY
;
A
#
# COMPACT_ATOMS: atom_id res chain seq x y z
N MET A 1 18.97 -20.36 -9.53
CA MET A 1 19.52 -19.31 -8.65
C MET A 1 18.69 -18.04 -8.83
N GLY A 2 17.68 -17.83 -7.98
CA GLY A 2 16.78 -16.69 -8.08
C GLY A 2 17.45 -15.42 -7.57
N LYS A 3 17.51 -14.38 -8.39
CA LYS A 3 18.01 -13.06 -7.99
C LYS A 3 17.10 -12.53 -6.89
N GLY A 4 17.62 -12.46 -5.66
CA GLY A 4 16.98 -11.76 -4.55
C GLY A 4 16.77 -10.31 -4.96
N GLY A 5 15.52 -9.98 -5.28
CA GLY A 5 15.11 -8.59 -5.47
C GLY A 5 15.50 -7.84 -4.21
N ARG A 6 16.29 -6.77 -4.34
CA ARG A 6 16.61 -5.88 -3.23
C ARG A 6 15.28 -5.43 -2.63
N TYR A 7 14.97 -5.96 -1.46
CA TYR A 7 13.94 -5.41 -0.58
C TYR A 7 14.34 -3.96 -0.36
N ILE A 8 13.51 -3.02 -0.81
CA ILE A 8 13.63 -1.63 -0.38
C ILE A 8 12.75 -1.60 0.87
N PRO A 9 13.31 -1.79 2.09
CA PRO A 9 12.53 -1.45 3.26
C PRO A 9 12.27 0.05 3.13
N ILE A 10 11.03 0.42 2.87
CA ILE A 10 10.62 1.80 3.08
C ILE A 10 10.80 2.00 4.57
N SER A 11 11.94 2.59 4.95
CA SER A 11 12.36 2.76 6.33
C SER A 11 11.57 3.92 6.91
N VAL A 12 10.26 3.74 7.06
CA VAL A 12 9.41 4.70 7.75
C VAL A 12 9.29 4.23 9.20
N PRO A 13 9.72 5.03 10.18
CA PRO A 13 9.56 4.66 11.58
C PRO A 13 8.08 4.51 11.90
N ARG A 14 7.63 3.31 12.27
CA ARG A 14 6.25 3.04 12.71
C ARG A 14 5.78 4.05 13.76
N GLU A 15 6.69 4.50 14.63
CA GLU A 15 6.44 5.48 15.69
C GLU A 15 5.81 6.79 15.20
N LYS A 16 5.88 7.08 13.89
CA LYS A 16 5.25 8.25 13.27
C LYS A 16 3.79 8.03 12.86
N PHE A 17 3.26 6.82 12.99
CA PHE A 17 1.91 6.42 12.55
C PHE A 17 1.15 5.72 13.69
N PRO A 18 0.48 6.48 14.57
CA PRO A 18 -0.22 5.92 15.73
C PRO A 18 -1.33 4.93 15.37
N ASN A 19 -1.93 5.03 14.18
CA ASN A 19 -3.04 4.20 13.73
C ASN A 19 -2.61 2.99 12.90
N ILE A 20 -1.30 2.81 12.70
CA ILE A 20 -0.72 1.70 11.96
C ILE A 20 0.00 0.74 12.91
N ASN A 21 -0.45 -0.52 12.85
CA ASN A 21 0.17 -1.60 13.60
C ASN A 21 1.43 -2.12 12.91
N GLU A 22 1.37 -2.37 11.61
CA GLU A 22 2.48 -3.01 10.91
C GLU A 22 2.55 -2.53 9.47
N ILE A 23 3.78 -2.46 8.95
CA ILE A 23 4.08 -2.13 7.56
C ILE A 23 5.04 -3.20 7.04
N TRP A 24 4.70 -3.82 5.93
CA TRP A 24 5.47 -4.88 5.29
C TRP A 24 5.74 -4.54 3.84
N GLY A 25 6.98 -4.67 3.38
CA GLY A 25 7.28 -4.63 1.94
C GLY A 25 6.74 -5.86 1.21
N TYR A 26 6.04 -5.64 0.09
CA TYR A 26 5.47 -6.67 -0.78
C TYR A 26 5.99 -6.49 -2.22
N GLY A 27 7.32 -6.37 -2.37
CA GLY A 27 7.98 -6.13 -3.66
C GLY A 27 8.59 -4.73 -3.76
N PRO A 28 9.05 -4.32 -4.96
CA PRO A 28 9.84 -3.10 -5.13
C PRO A 28 9.03 -1.80 -5.05
N ASN A 29 7.72 -1.84 -5.25
CA ASN A 29 6.83 -0.66 -5.29
C ASN A 29 5.51 -0.87 -4.54
N THR A 30 5.45 -1.88 -3.66
CA THR A 30 4.22 -2.23 -2.94
C THR A 30 4.52 -2.49 -1.47
N ILE A 31 3.63 -2.01 -0.61
CA ILE A 31 3.61 -2.31 0.82
C ILE A 31 2.25 -2.84 1.25
N VAL A 32 2.23 -3.55 2.37
CA VAL A 32 1.02 -3.98 3.07
C VAL A 32 1.01 -3.34 4.45
N VAL A 33 -0.14 -2.80 4.84
CA VAL A 33 -0.37 -2.04 6.06
C VAL A 33 -1.48 -2.69 6.86
N ASN A 34 -1.22 -3.02 8.12
CA ASN A 34 -2.25 -3.41 9.07
C ASN A 34 -2.54 -2.21 9.98
N THR A 35 -3.81 -1.82 10.08
CA THR A 35 -4.26 -0.66 10.88
C THR A 35 -4.87 -1.10 12.22
N ASN A 36 -5.03 -0.17 13.15
CA ASN A 36 -5.60 -0.43 14.47
C ASN A 36 -7.09 -0.79 14.43
N ASP A 37 -7.80 -0.33 13.40
CA ASP A 37 -9.21 -0.65 13.17
C ASP A 37 -9.45 -2.00 12.46
N GLY A 38 -8.39 -2.78 12.24
CA GLY A 38 -8.46 -4.14 11.71
C GLY A 38 -8.42 -4.25 10.18
N ARG A 39 -8.23 -3.16 9.44
CA ARG A 39 -8.02 -3.23 7.98
C ARG A 39 -6.62 -3.74 7.66
N CYS A 40 -6.54 -4.49 6.56
CA CYS A 40 -5.30 -4.93 5.94
C CYS A 40 -5.30 -4.37 4.51
N ILE A 41 -4.44 -3.38 4.27
CA ILE A 41 -4.44 -2.56 3.05
C ILE A 41 -3.13 -2.79 2.32
N LYS A 42 -3.19 -3.18 1.05
CA LYS A 42 -2.05 -3.26 0.15
C LYS A 42 -2.01 -1.99 -0.69
N ILE A 43 -0.87 -1.30 -0.68
CA ILE A 43 -0.66 -0.03 -1.38
C ILE A 43 0.44 -0.24 -2.42
N THR A 44 0.15 0.06 -3.68
CA THR A 44 1.09 -0.04 -4.80
C THR A 44 1.33 1.34 -5.40
N ALA A 45 2.59 1.77 -5.49
CA ALA A 45 2.96 2.94 -6.29
C ALA A 45 3.04 2.53 -7.77
N ALA A 46 1.97 2.83 -8.50
CA ALA A 46 1.88 2.59 -9.94
C ALA A 46 2.50 3.76 -10.71
N LYS A 47 3.21 3.45 -11.80
CA LYS A 47 3.83 4.48 -12.63
C LYS A 47 2.76 5.20 -13.46
N ASN A 48 2.72 6.51 -13.34
CA ASN A 48 1.91 7.36 -14.20
C ASN A 48 2.49 7.37 -15.61
N ILE A 49 1.71 6.85 -16.57
CA ILE A 49 2.05 6.84 -18.00
C ILE A 49 1.25 7.88 -18.79
N ARG A 50 0.44 8.71 -18.12
CA ARG A 50 -0.39 9.72 -18.77
C ARG A 50 0.44 10.95 -19.11
N SER A 51 0.42 11.35 -20.38
CA SER A 51 1.04 12.60 -20.85
C SER A 51 0.44 13.80 -20.12
N GLY A 52 1.28 14.64 -19.51
CA GLY A 52 0.86 15.86 -18.80
C GLY A 52 0.56 15.69 -17.30
N GLY A 53 0.71 14.47 -16.74
CA GLY A 53 0.73 14.29 -15.29
C GLY A 53 1.95 14.97 -14.67
N THR A 54 1.76 15.69 -13.57
CA THR A 54 2.85 16.37 -12.87
C THR A 54 3.75 15.37 -12.12
N SER A 55 3.14 14.34 -11.54
CA SER A 55 3.82 13.32 -10.74
C SER A 55 4.06 12.01 -11.49
N ILE A 56 5.20 11.36 -11.23
CA ILE A 56 5.62 10.11 -11.89
C ILE A 56 4.89 8.87 -11.35
N TYR A 57 4.46 8.86 -10.09
CA TYR A 57 3.77 7.73 -9.47
C TYR A 57 2.45 8.15 -8.82
N TYR A 58 1.50 7.21 -8.78
CA TYR A 58 0.24 7.32 -8.04
C TYR A 58 -0.05 6.05 -7.25
N SER A 59 -0.73 6.17 -6.12
CA SER A 59 -1.04 5.05 -5.23
C SER A 59 -2.32 4.33 -5.66
N GLU A 60 -2.24 3.03 -5.86
CA GLU A 60 -3.37 2.11 -5.95
C GLU A 60 -3.54 1.36 -4.63
N TYR A 61 -4.79 1.09 -4.25
CA TYR A 61 -5.13 0.48 -2.98
C TYR A 61 -5.98 -0.76 -3.18
N GLU A 62 -5.66 -1.80 -2.42
CA GLU A 62 -6.47 -2.99 -2.27
C GLU A 62 -6.66 -3.31 -0.79
N GLU A 63 -7.81 -3.85 -0.43
CA GLU A 63 -8.09 -4.36 0.92
C GLU A 63 -8.22 -5.88 0.93
N MET A 64 -7.75 -6.50 2.00
CA MET A 64 -8.03 -7.90 2.23
C MET A 64 -9.49 -8.08 2.65
N LYS A 65 -10.25 -8.89 1.92
CA LYS A 65 -11.60 -9.31 2.28
C LYS A 65 -11.67 -10.82 2.39
N GLU A 66 -12.51 -11.27 3.30
CA GLU A 66 -12.91 -12.68 3.41
C GLU A 66 -14.16 -12.89 2.56
N ILE A 67 -14.11 -13.88 1.68
CA ILE A 67 -15.24 -14.30 0.87
C ILE A 67 -15.53 -15.78 1.12
N GLN A 68 -16.82 -16.11 1.20
CA GLN A 68 -17.29 -17.48 1.35
C GLN A 68 -17.47 -18.11 -0.04
N VAL A 69 -16.82 -19.24 -0.27
CA VAL A 69 -16.94 -20.04 -1.51
C VAL A 69 -17.29 -21.47 -1.13
N GLY A 70 -18.58 -21.81 -1.20
CA GLY A 70 -19.11 -23.06 -0.65
C GLY A 70 -18.88 -23.12 0.86
N ASP A 71 -18.21 -24.18 1.32
CA ASP A 71 -17.90 -24.39 2.74
C ASP A 71 -16.54 -23.80 3.17
N LYS A 72 -15.87 -23.04 2.28
CA LYS A 72 -14.54 -22.46 2.55
C LYS A 72 -14.62 -20.95 2.65
N THR A 73 -13.90 -20.39 3.62
CA THR A 73 -13.58 -18.96 3.66
C THR A 73 -12.20 -18.77 3.04
N ILE A 74 -12.10 -17.89 2.05
CA ILE A 74 -10.82 -17.51 1.43
C ILE A 74 -10.59 -16.01 1.59
N ARG A 75 -9.32 -15.61 1.68
CA ARG A 75 -8.90 -14.22 1.79
C ARG A 75 -8.42 -13.73 0.42
N VAL A 76 -9.00 -12.65 -0.06
CA VAL A 76 -8.70 -12.06 -1.38
C VAL A 76 -8.42 -10.57 -1.25
N TRP A 77 -7.52 -10.07 -2.09
CA TRP A 77 -7.35 -8.63 -2.27
C TRP A 77 -8.43 -8.11 -3.21
N VAL A 78 -9.14 -7.06 -2.78
CA VAL A 78 -10.11 -6.36 -3.61
C VAL A 78 -9.70 -4.91 -3.76
N VAL A 79 -9.92 -4.34 -4.95
CA VAL A 79 -9.69 -2.91 -5.19
C VAL A 79 -10.48 -2.09 -4.17
N ALA A 80 -9.80 -1.12 -3.54
CA ALA A 80 -10.39 -0.24 -2.55
C ALA A 80 -10.39 1.20 -3.07
N ASP A 81 -11.51 1.89 -2.88
CA ASP A 81 -11.69 3.27 -3.35
C ASP A 81 -11.14 4.25 -2.32
N TYR A 82 -9.84 4.53 -2.44
CA TYR A 82 -9.14 5.55 -1.67
C TYR A 82 -8.61 6.64 -2.60
N PRO A 83 -8.59 7.91 -2.17
CA PRO A 83 -7.98 8.99 -2.92
C PRO A 83 -6.52 8.68 -3.28
N TRP A 84 -6.18 8.89 -4.55
CA TRP A 84 -4.80 8.73 -5.00
C TRP A 84 -3.87 9.70 -4.28
N ARG A 85 -2.69 9.20 -3.96
CA ARG A 85 -1.54 9.96 -3.47
C ARG A 85 -0.44 9.82 -4.49
N GLU A 86 0.18 10.94 -4.78
CA GLU A 86 1.14 11.05 -5.86
C GLU A 86 2.55 11.31 -5.31
N GLY A 87 3.56 11.00 -6.11
CA GLY A 87 4.95 11.33 -5.79
C GLY A 87 5.85 11.24 -7.00
N GLU A 88 6.99 11.92 -6.94
CA GLU A 88 8.04 11.85 -7.96
C GLU A 88 8.81 10.52 -7.88
N THR A 89 8.82 9.90 -6.71
CA THR A 89 9.41 8.58 -6.47
C THR A 89 8.40 7.60 -5.87
N ILE A 90 8.72 6.31 -5.95
CA ILE A 90 7.96 5.23 -5.32
C ILE A 90 7.85 5.51 -3.81
N GLU A 91 8.97 5.86 -3.17
CA GLU A 91 9.04 6.09 -1.73
C GLU A 91 8.19 7.29 -1.31
N GLN A 92 8.21 8.39 -2.09
CA GLN A 92 7.39 9.55 -1.81
C GLN A 92 5.90 9.22 -1.95
N CYS A 93 5.50 8.55 -3.04
CA CYS A 93 4.12 8.14 -3.27
C CYS A 93 3.60 7.23 -2.13
N LEU A 94 4.40 6.23 -1.72
CA LEU A 94 4.02 5.32 -0.64
C LEU A 94 4.02 6.00 0.73
N LEU A 95 4.90 6.97 0.98
CA LEU A 95 4.89 7.75 2.22
C LEU A 95 3.63 8.62 2.33
N GLU A 96 3.25 9.32 1.26
CA GLU A 96 2.01 10.11 1.23
C GLU A 96 0.76 9.23 1.41
N ALA A 97 0.77 8.03 0.81
CA ALA A 97 -0.28 7.03 1.02
C ALA A 97 -0.36 6.55 2.48
N LEU A 98 0.78 6.28 3.11
CA LEU A 98 0.85 5.92 4.53
C LEU A 98 0.31 7.02 5.44
N VAL A 99 0.71 8.27 5.21
CA VAL A 99 0.21 9.43 5.96
C VAL A 99 -1.30 9.54 5.83
N PHE A 100 -1.85 9.32 4.64
CA PHE A 100 -3.29 9.34 4.44
C PHE A 100 -4.01 8.20 5.17
N VAL A 101 -3.52 6.96 5.06
CA VAL A 101 -4.10 5.79 5.74
C VAL A 101 -4.10 5.99 7.26
N ASP A 102 -3.01 6.50 7.82
CA ASP A 102 -2.88 6.77 9.25
C ASP A 102 -3.84 7.87 9.73
N ARG A 103 -4.05 8.94 8.95
CA ARG A 103 -4.86 10.10 9.36
C ARG A 103 -6.35 10.01 9.07
N SER A 104 -6.78 9.04 8.27
CA SER A 104 -8.19 8.94 7.88
C SER A 104 -9.07 8.41 9.02
N TYR A 105 -8.48 8.03 10.16
CA TYR A 105 -9.10 7.44 11.35
C TYR A 105 -8.27 7.78 12.59
#